data_AF-A0A1Y3K8Q9-F1
#
_entry.id   AF-A0A1Y3K8Q9-F1
#
_cell.length_a   1.000
_cell.length_b   1.000
_cell.length_c   1.000
_cell.angle_alpha   90.00
_cell.angle_beta   90.00
_cell.angle_gamma   90.00
#
_symmetry.space_group_name_H-M   'P 1'
#
loop_
_entity.id
_entity.type
_entity.pdbx_description
1 polymer ?
#
loop_
_entity_poly.entity_id
_entity_poly.type
_entity_poly.pdbx_seq_one_letter_code
_entity_poly.pdbx_strand_id
1 'polypeptide(L)' 'ELLLSSPEDLEQARQMVDEAVQIYNTERPHMALKNKTPDAVHQAF' A
#
# COMPACT_ATOMS: atom_id res chain seq x y z
N GLU A 1 3.12 3.20 10.61
CA GLU A 1 1.74 2.93 10.16
C GLU A 1 1.44 3.84 8.96
N LEU A 2 0.65 3.43 7.98
CA LEU A 2 0.30 4.27 6.81
C LEU A 2 -0.98 5.11 7.04
N LEU A 3 -1.86 4.65 7.92
CA LEU A 3 -3.05 5.39 8.35
C LEU A 3 -2.70 6.11 9.66
N LEU A 4 -2.27 7.36 9.55
CA LEU A 4 -1.78 8.17 10.70
C LEU A 4 -2.89 8.96 11.41
N SER A 5 -4.09 8.98 10.85
CA SER A 5 -5.26 9.68 11.38
C SER A 5 -6.51 8.79 11.28
N SER A 6 -7.51 9.09 12.11
CA SER A 6 -8.82 8.46 12.01
C SER A 6 -9.65 9.15 10.92
N PRO A 7 -10.38 8.39 10.08
CA PRO A 7 -11.34 8.96 9.15
C PRO A 7 -12.58 9.48 9.88
N GLU A 8 -13.18 10.53 9.32
CA GLU A 8 -14.42 11.16 9.78
C GLU A 8 -15.66 10.37 9.33
N ASP A 9 -15.58 9.69 8.18
CA ASP A 9 -16.65 8.85 7.64
C ASP A 9 -16.12 7.62 6.87
N LEU A 10 -17.04 6.79 6.38
CA LEU A 10 -16.70 5.56 5.66
C LEU A 10 -16.12 5.82 4.26
N GLU A 11 -16.48 6.92 3.61
CA GLU A 11 -15.97 7.26 2.29
C GLU A 11 -14.50 7.66 2.40
N GLN A 12 -14.18 8.52 3.36
CA GLN A 12 -12.82 8.90 3.69
C GLN A 12 -12.00 7.70 4.15
N ALA A 13 -12.57 6.81 4.99
CA ALA A 13 -11.90 5.58 5.41
C ALA A 13 -11.51 4.72 4.20
N ARG A 14 -12.43 4.59 3.23
CA ARG A 14 -12.18 3.82 2.01
C ARG A 14 -11.08 4.44 1.16
N GLN A 15 -11.08 5.75 1.00
CA GLN A 15 -10.03 6.46 0.27
C GLN A 15 -8.67 6.29 0.93
N MET A 16 -8.59 6.49 2.24
CA MET A 16 -7.33 6.34 2.99
C MET A 16 -6.77 4.93 2.90
N VAL A 17 -7.64 3.90 2.97
CA VAL A 17 -7.23 2.50 2.81
C VAL A 17 -6.72 2.24 1.38
N ASP A 18 -7.40 2.76 0.36
CA ASP A 18 -6.98 2.59 -1.04
C ASP A 18 -5.60 3.22 -1.27
N GLU A 19 -5.38 4.44 -0.78
CA GLU A 19 -4.08 5.12 -0.84
C GLU A 19 -2.99 4.33 -0.11
N ALA A 20 -3.28 3.83 1.09
CA ALA A 20 -2.33 3.03 1.85
C ALA A 20 -1.96 1.71 1.12
N VAL A 21 -2.94 1.06 0.49
CA VAL A 21 -2.71 -0.15 -0.32
C VAL A 21 -1.86 0.16 -1.55
N GLN A 22 -2.14 1.25 -2.25
CA GLN A 22 -1.35 1.69 -3.41
C GLN A 22 0.11 1.95 -3.01
N ILE A 23 0.35 2.69 -1.93
CA ILE A 23 1.70 2.98 -1.42
C ILE A 23 2.42 1.69 -1.02
N TYR A 24 1.74 0.78 -0.32
CA TYR A 24 2.32 -0.49 0.08
C TYR A 24 2.78 -1.31 -1.13
N ASN A 25 1.91 -1.41 -2.14
CA ASN A 25 2.15 -2.23 -3.32
C ASN A 25 3.24 -1.67 -4.25
N THR A 26 3.36 -0.35 -4.32
CA THR A 26 4.24 0.33 -5.30
C THR A 26 5.54 0.83 -4.70
N GLU A 27 5.54 1.26 -3.43
CA GLU A 27 6.67 1.97 -2.84
C GLU A 27 7.41 1.18 -1.76
N ARG A 28 6.82 0.10 -1.21
CA ARG A 28 7.44 -0.64 -0.11
C ARG A 28 8.28 -1.83 -0.59
N PRO A 29 9.62 -1.70 -0.65
CA PRO A 29 10.47 -2.85 -0.95
C PRO A 29 10.52 -3.81 0.23
N HIS A 30 10.37 -5.10 -0.06
CA HIS A 30 10.43 -6.16 0.95
C HIS A 30 11.69 -7.01 0.76
N MET A 31 12.43 -7.26 1.85
CA MET A 31 13.61 -8.14 1.80
C MET A 31 13.27 -9.55 1.31
N ALA A 32 12.12 -10.09 1.72
CA ALA A 32 11.62 -11.38 1.24
C ALA A 32 11.37 -11.43 -0.28
N LEU A 33 11.08 -10.27 -0.88
CA LEU A 33 10.88 -10.10 -2.32
C LEU A 33 12.17 -9.63 -3.03
N LYS A 34 13.35 -9.91 -2.45
CA LYS A 34 14.66 -9.46 -2.99
C LYS A 34 14.74 -7.94 -3.14
N ASN A 35 14.19 -7.21 -2.17
CA ASN A 35 14.05 -5.74 -2.18
C ASN A 35 13.20 -5.19 -3.34
N LYS A 36 12.29 -6.01 -3.88
CA LYS A 36 11.24 -5.56 -4.81
C LYS A 36 9.97 -5.19 -4.05
N THR A 37 9.13 -4.41 -4.70
CA THR A 37 7.77 -4.11 -4.26
C THR A 37 6.83 -5.22 -4.69
N PRO A 38 5.67 -5.40 -4.02
CA PRO A 38 4.69 -6.39 -4.43
C PRO A 38 4.31 -6.27 -5.92
N ASP A 39 4.04 -5.05 -6.41
CA ASP A 39 3.71 -4.82 -7.81
C ASP A 39 4.83 -5.23 -8.76
N ALA A 40 6.08 -4.91 -8.43
CA ALA A 40 7.23 -5.29 -9.26
C ALA A 40 7.45 -6.82 -9.32
N VAL A 41 6.91 -7.57 -8.36
CA VAL A 41 6.89 -9.03 -8.42
C VAL A 41 5.73 -9.50 -9.30
N HIS A 42 4.52 -8.95 -9.13
CA HIS A 42 3.34 -9.35 -9.89
C HIS A 42 3.40 -8.97 -11.38
N GLN A 43 3.95 -7.80 -11.74
CA GLN A 43 4.12 -7.37 -13.13
C GLN A 43 5.15 -8.22 -13.90
N ALA A 44 5.98 -9.01 -13.21
CA ALA A 44 7.01 -9.84 -13.81
C ALA A 44 6.55 -11.29 -14.10
N PHE A 45 5.29 -11.63 -13.82
CA PHE A 45 4.62 -12.90 -14.15
C PHE A 45 3.63 -12.70 -15.29
#